data_AF-A0A3N5SSK8-F1
#
_entry.id   AF-A0A3N5SSK8-F1
#
_cell.length_a   1.000
_cell.length_b   1.000
_cell.length_c   1.000
_cell.angle_alpha   90.00
_cell.angle_beta   90.00
_cell.angle_gamma   90.00
#
_symmetry.space_group_name_H-M   'P 1'
#
loop_
_entity.id
_entity.type
_entity.pdbx_description
1 polymer ?
#
loop_
_entity_poly.entity_id
_entity_poly.type
_entity_poly.pdbx_seq_one_letter_code
_entity_poly.pdbx_strand_id
1 'polypeptide(L)'
;NTVDYNLIADFLQKLHKRHPGHPGIAQAYMRADKVRDLTAARAQTTQEIEQTRERIRALQQAAAQKGGPKPEERAVQQHELEQRLAELTARQSQLDRLDQQLQQARAHSTQLSQELDRERTEKERMRKLVAEGKTPPLLLITSPEDGHQSESGSVRLTGAAEDKRGLKTIEIFVNERPVPIADTRGVRHVAETGPRRVNFDRKIQLDEGENQLRVVATNIDDLTAERSMSVQYYPKRRNVWAVVIGINDYPRLPKLKYAANDAEAFYRLLVEDNRVPAENVTLLVNAQATLVNLRSTLGTRLKNAARENDMVIIFFAGHGATERDATSPDGDGLEKYLLPYDTDPADLYTTAMPMGEVGRILNRIRSERLVFIADSCYSGASGGRTISVTSTRANIADGYLERVAGGRGRVIITASSANEVSVEKDELQHGVFTYYLLEGLRGKADTDRDSMVTVDEAYRYVSDQVPQATGQEQHPVRKGSVEGNLVLSIVR
;
A
#
# COMPACT_ATOMS: atom_id res chain seq x y z
N ASN A 1 34.30 8.13 -43.62
CA ASN A 1 34.40 7.25 -42.42
C ASN A 1 35.72 6.51 -42.37
N THR A 2 36.85 7.23 -42.42
CA THR A 2 38.15 6.63 -42.06
C THR A 2 38.40 6.86 -40.58
N VAL A 3 38.98 5.88 -39.89
CA VAL A 3 39.47 6.01 -38.50
C VAL A 3 41.00 6.17 -38.46
N ASP A 4 41.63 6.31 -39.64
CA ASP A 4 43.07 6.51 -39.76
C ASP A 4 43.46 7.95 -39.45
N TYR A 5 43.97 8.17 -38.24
CA TYR A 5 44.37 9.49 -37.76
C TYR A 5 45.59 10.07 -38.48
N ASN A 6 46.39 9.27 -39.19
CA ASN A 6 47.43 9.81 -40.06
C ASN A 6 46.79 10.57 -41.23
N LEU A 7 45.86 9.91 -41.92
CA LEU A 7 45.14 10.51 -43.04
C LEU A 7 44.27 11.70 -42.59
N ILE A 8 43.63 11.61 -41.42
CA ILE A 8 42.82 12.69 -40.86
C ILE A 8 43.68 13.90 -40.48
N ALA A 9 44.79 13.69 -39.77
CA ALA A 9 45.68 14.78 -39.36
C ALA A 9 46.30 15.47 -40.59
N ASP A 10 46.76 14.71 -41.59
CA ASP A 10 47.34 15.25 -42.83
C ASP A 10 46.32 16.05 -43.64
N PHE A 11 45.08 15.57 -43.72
CA PHE A 11 43.99 16.30 -44.35
C PHE A 11 43.70 17.61 -43.63
N LEU A 12 43.54 17.56 -42.30
CA LEU A 12 43.25 18.74 -41.48
C LEU A 12 44.42 19.74 -41.47
N GLN A 13 45.66 19.27 -41.58
CA GLN A 13 46.84 20.14 -41.72
C GLN A 13 46.79 20.94 -43.03
N LYS A 14 46.50 20.28 -44.15
CA LYS A 14 46.33 20.93 -45.46
C LYS A 14 45.16 21.91 -45.44
N LEU A 15 44.08 21.56 -44.76
CA LEU A 15 42.90 22.40 -44.61
C LEU A 15 43.18 23.63 -43.74
N HIS A 16 43.92 23.47 -42.65
CA HIS A 16 44.32 24.56 -41.77
C HIS A 16 45.26 25.56 -42.47
N LYS A 17 46.19 25.07 -43.30
CA LYS A 17 47.06 25.94 -44.13
C LYS A 17 46.28 26.81 -45.12
N ARG A 18 45.16 26.30 -45.65
CA ARG A 18 44.27 27.05 -46.57
C ARG A 18 43.34 28.02 -45.84
N HIS A 19 43.01 27.74 -44.59
CA HIS A 19 42.09 28.54 -43.77
C HIS A 19 42.66 28.80 -42.36
N PRO A 20 43.75 29.58 -42.25
CA PRO A 20 44.49 29.74 -40.99
C PRO A 20 43.69 30.44 -39.88
N GLY A 21 42.69 31.26 -40.23
CA GLY A 21 41.84 31.98 -39.28
C GLY A 21 40.60 31.24 -38.78
N HIS A 22 40.33 30.01 -39.22
CA HIS A 22 39.11 29.29 -38.83
C HIS A 22 39.32 28.50 -37.53
N PRO A 23 38.75 28.93 -36.38
CA PRO A 23 39.04 28.35 -35.07
C PRO A 23 38.67 26.86 -34.98
N GLY A 24 37.59 26.44 -35.66
CA GLY A 24 37.18 25.03 -35.68
C GLY A 24 38.16 24.09 -36.42
N ILE A 25 38.85 24.58 -37.45
CA ILE A 25 39.79 23.77 -38.24
C ILE A 25 41.11 23.65 -37.47
N ALA A 26 41.57 24.74 -36.84
CA ALA A 26 42.73 24.73 -35.96
C ALA A 26 42.54 23.77 -34.78
N GLN A 27 41.39 23.81 -34.11
CA GLN A 27 41.08 22.90 -33.00
C GLN A 27 40.94 21.44 -33.46
N ALA A 28 40.31 21.18 -34.60
CA ALA A 28 40.18 19.84 -35.15
C ALA A 28 41.55 19.25 -35.52
N TYR A 29 42.41 20.04 -36.16
CA TYR A 29 43.78 19.65 -36.48
C TYR A 29 44.57 19.32 -35.22
N MET A 30 44.62 20.22 -34.21
CA MET A 30 45.33 19.97 -32.95
C MET A 30 44.85 18.71 -32.24
N ARG A 31 43.55 18.39 -32.30
CA ARG A 31 43.00 17.16 -31.72
C ARG A 31 43.44 15.92 -32.49
N ALA A 32 43.40 15.95 -33.82
CA ALA A 32 43.82 14.82 -34.65
C ALA A 32 45.34 14.56 -34.55
N ASP A 33 46.13 15.63 -34.50
CA ASP A 33 47.59 15.59 -34.37
C ASP A 33 48.03 14.92 -33.06
N LYS A 34 47.42 15.31 -31.93
CA LYS A 34 47.67 14.68 -30.62
C LYS A 34 47.37 13.17 -30.60
N VAL A 35 46.35 12.74 -31.33
CA VAL A 35 45.93 11.33 -31.39
C VAL A 35 46.91 10.53 -32.23
N ARG A 36 47.36 11.12 -33.35
CA ARG A 36 48.41 10.56 -34.18
C ARG A 36 49.69 10.37 -33.37
N ASP A 37 50.12 11.40 -32.65
CA ASP A 37 51.34 11.37 -31.84
C ASP A 37 51.25 10.35 -30.70
N LEU A 38 50.10 10.25 -30.02
CA LEU A 38 49.85 9.25 -29.00
C LEU A 38 49.91 7.82 -29.57
N THR A 39 49.32 7.60 -30.75
CA THR A 39 49.32 6.31 -31.43
C THR A 39 50.74 5.90 -31.85
N ALA A 40 51.51 6.85 -32.41
CA ALA A 40 52.90 6.64 -32.77
C ALA A 40 53.77 6.32 -31.54
N ALA A 41 53.59 7.06 -30.43
CA ALA A 41 54.31 6.83 -29.18
C ALA A 41 54.03 5.45 -28.58
N ARG A 42 52.78 4.96 -28.66
CA ARG A 42 52.41 3.60 -28.23
C ARG A 42 53.06 2.53 -29.09
N ALA A 43 53.00 2.69 -30.41
CA ALA A 43 53.62 1.75 -31.36
C ALA A 43 55.14 1.66 -31.13
N GLN A 44 55.81 2.81 -30.99
CA GLN A 44 57.24 2.87 -30.71
C GLN A 44 57.58 2.23 -29.36
N THR A 45 56.85 2.57 -28.29
CA THR A 45 57.10 2.00 -26.95
C THR A 45 56.92 0.48 -26.96
N THR A 46 55.92 -0.03 -27.67
CA THR A 46 55.68 -1.48 -27.84
C THR A 46 56.85 -2.16 -28.53
N GLN A 47 57.39 -1.54 -29.59
CA GLN A 47 58.56 -2.06 -30.30
C GLN A 47 59.81 -2.07 -29.41
N GLU A 48 60.03 -1.01 -28.62
CA GLU A 48 61.16 -0.93 -27.68
C GLU A 48 61.08 -1.99 -26.57
N ILE A 49 59.87 -2.31 -26.10
CA ILE A 49 59.62 -3.40 -25.13
C ILE A 49 60.03 -4.75 -25.73
N GLU A 50 59.58 -5.05 -26.95
CA GLU A 50 59.91 -6.32 -27.61
C GLU A 50 61.41 -6.46 -27.86
N GLN A 51 62.07 -5.41 -28.37
CA GLN A 51 63.53 -5.40 -28.54
C GLN A 51 64.27 -5.60 -27.21
N THR A 52 63.79 -5.00 -26.13
CA THR A 52 64.40 -5.17 -24.79
C THR A 52 64.22 -6.60 -24.28
N ARG A 53 63.04 -7.20 -24.48
CA ARG A 53 62.78 -8.61 -24.14
C ARG A 53 63.65 -9.57 -24.94
N GLU A 54 63.87 -9.30 -26.22
CA GLU A 54 64.78 -10.08 -27.07
C GLU A 54 66.23 -9.99 -26.59
N ARG A 55 66.70 -8.79 -26.20
CA ARG A 55 68.04 -8.61 -25.62
C ARG A 55 68.22 -9.39 -24.31
N ILE A 56 67.22 -9.38 -23.43
CA ILE A 56 67.24 -10.18 -22.20
C ILE A 56 67.33 -11.68 -22.54
N ARG A 57 66.52 -12.17 -23.49
CA ARG A 57 66.57 -13.57 -23.95
C ARG A 57 67.93 -13.95 -24.54
N ALA A 58 68.50 -13.08 -25.37
CA ALA A 58 69.82 -13.30 -25.98
C ALA A 58 70.93 -13.35 -24.91
N LEU A 59 70.89 -12.46 -23.91
CA LEU A 59 71.83 -12.45 -22.78
C LEU A 59 71.75 -13.73 -21.95
N GLN A 60 70.53 -14.26 -21.72
CA GLN A 60 70.31 -15.53 -21.03
C GLN A 60 70.84 -16.73 -21.82
N GLN A 61 70.70 -16.74 -23.15
CA GLN A 61 71.21 -17.81 -24.01
C GLN A 61 72.74 -17.79 -24.13
N ALA A 62 73.35 -16.61 -24.21
CA ALA A 62 74.81 -16.45 -24.29
C ALA A 62 75.54 -16.98 -23.04
N ALA A 63 74.87 -17.00 -21.89
CA ALA A 63 75.41 -17.59 -20.65
C ALA A 63 75.66 -19.10 -20.72
N ALA A 64 75.02 -19.82 -21.65
CA ALA A 64 75.19 -21.26 -21.81
C ALA A 64 76.35 -21.63 -22.75
N GLN A 65 77.05 -20.65 -23.34
CA GLN A 65 78.08 -20.86 -24.36
C GLN A 65 79.50 -20.64 -23.80
N LYS A 66 80.48 -21.43 -24.25
CA LYS A 66 81.91 -21.23 -23.94
C LYS A 66 82.37 -19.89 -24.55
N GLY A 67 82.73 -18.92 -23.70
CA GLY A 67 83.18 -17.59 -24.11
C GLY A 67 82.16 -16.45 -23.85
N GLY A 68 81.04 -16.73 -23.17
CA GLY A 68 80.09 -15.70 -22.76
C GLY A 68 80.63 -14.73 -21.69
N PRO A 69 79.93 -13.60 -21.44
CA PRO A 69 80.32 -12.61 -20.45
C PRO A 69 80.43 -13.21 -19.04
N LYS A 70 81.33 -12.66 -18.21
CA LYS A 70 81.55 -13.14 -16.84
C LYS A 70 80.25 -13.03 -16.03
N PRO A 71 80.03 -13.92 -15.02
CA PRO A 71 78.79 -13.92 -14.23
C PRO A 71 78.42 -12.56 -13.62
N GLU A 72 79.41 -11.80 -13.14
CA GLU A 72 79.21 -10.47 -12.55
C GLU A 72 78.80 -9.42 -13.59
N GLU A 73 79.48 -9.36 -14.74
CA GLU A 73 79.13 -8.47 -15.86
C GLU A 73 77.73 -8.76 -16.41
N ARG A 74 77.36 -10.05 -16.48
CA ARG A 74 76.04 -10.48 -16.90
C ARG A 74 74.94 -10.01 -15.94
N ALA A 75 75.19 -10.09 -14.63
CA ALA A 75 74.23 -9.65 -13.62
C ALA A 75 73.94 -8.15 -13.73
N VAL A 76 74.97 -7.34 -14.00
CA VAL A 76 74.82 -5.88 -14.22
C VAL A 76 74.02 -5.61 -15.49
N GLN A 77 74.39 -6.22 -16.63
CA GLN A 77 73.67 -6.03 -17.90
C GLN A 77 72.21 -6.50 -17.84
N GLN A 78 71.96 -7.62 -17.15
CA GLN A 78 70.61 -8.13 -16.95
C GLN A 78 69.78 -7.17 -16.10
N HIS A 79 70.36 -6.64 -15.02
CA HIS A 79 69.68 -5.67 -14.15
C HIS A 79 69.32 -4.38 -14.90
N GLU A 80 70.23 -3.84 -15.72
CA GLU A 80 69.97 -2.64 -16.55
C GLU A 80 68.83 -2.87 -17.56
N LEU A 81 68.82 -4.03 -18.24
CA LEU A 81 67.76 -4.37 -19.19
C LEU A 81 66.41 -4.61 -18.50
N GLU A 82 66.41 -5.23 -17.32
CA GLU A 82 65.19 -5.42 -16.51
C GLU A 82 64.63 -4.08 -16.01
N GLN A 83 65.50 -3.16 -15.55
CA GLN A 83 65.10 -1.80 -15.20
C GLN A 83 64.50 -1.06 -16.41
N ARG A 84 65.15 -1.16 -17.58
CA ARG A 84 64.65 -0.51 -18.81
C ARG A 84 63.31 -1.11 -19.24
N LEU A 85 63.12 -2.41 -19.13
CA LEU A 85 61.86 -3.08 -19.42
C LEU A 85 60.75 -2.60 -18.46
N ALA A 86 61.05 -2.44 -17.17
CA ALA A 86 60.11 -1.91 -16.19
C ALA A 86 59.69 -0.47 -16.52
N GLU A 87 60.64 0.40 -16.89
CA GLU A 87 60.37 1.78 -17.32
C GLU A 87 59.47 1.84 -18.55
N LEU A 88 59.79 1.05 -19.57
CA LEU A 88 59.00 1.00 -20.81
C LEU A 88 57.60 0.44 -20.58
N THR A 89 57.45 -0.58 -19.73
CA THR A 89 56.15 -1.17 -19.38
C THR A 89 55.29 -0.17 -18.60
N ALA A 90 55.88 0.61 -17.69
CA ALA A 90 55.19 1.69 -17.00
C ALA A 90 54.74 2.80 -17.97
N ARG A 91 55.61 3.18 -18.92
CA ARG A 91 55.29 4.15 -19.98
C ARG A 91 54.16 3.66 -20.89
N GLN A 92 54.17 2.40 -21.30
CA GLN A 92 53.08 1.80 -22.11
C GLN A 92 51.75 1.86 -21.35
N SER A 93 51.76 1.48 -20.08
CA SER A 93 50.57 1.53 -19.22
C SER A 93 50.01 2.96 -19.09
N GLN A 94 50.88 3.97 -19.01
CA GLN A 94 50.45 5.38 -18.96
C GLN A 94 49.82 5.82 -20.29
N LEU A 95 50.42 5.45 -21.42
CA LEU A 95 49.89 5.78 -22.75
C LEU A 95 48.54 5.09 -23.02
N ASP A 96 48.35 3.87 -22.55
CA ASP A 96 47.09 3.14 -22.66
C ASP A 96 45.96 3.80 -21.85
N ARG A 97 46.25 4.29 -20.63
CA ARG A 97 45.29 5.07 -19.84
C ARG A 97 44.87 6.35 -20.55
N LEU A 98 45.82 7.07 -21.14
CA LEU A 98 45.54 8.30 -21.88
C LEU A 98 44.65 8.03 -23.10
N ASP A 99 44.89 6.94 -23.83
CA ASP A 99 44.05 6.54 -24.96
C ASP A 99 42.62 6.22 -24.53
N GLN A 100 42.47 5.47 -23.43
CA GLN A 100 41.14 5.18 -22.86
C GLN A 100 40.39 6.45 -22.45
N GLN A 101 41.04 7.39 -21.77
CA GLN A 101 40.44 8.67 -21.40
C GLN A 101 40.00 9.48 -22.64
N LEU A 102 40.81 9.48 -23.69
CA LEU A 102 40.49 10.17 -24.94
C LEU A 102 39.29 9.55 -25.66
N GLN A 103 39.19 8.23 -25.68
CA GLN A 103 38.03 7.51 -26.25
C GLN A 103 36.74 7.81 -25.47
N GLN A 104 36.80 7.81 -24.13
CA GLN A 104 35.65 8.15 -23.28
C GLN A 104 35.18 9.59 -23.52
N ALA A 105 36.11 10.56 -23.55
CA ALA A 105 35.78 11.96 -23.81
C ALA A 105 35.08 12.17 -25.16
N ARG A 106 35.45 11.38 -26.18
CA ARG A 106 34.82 11.42 -27.52
C ARG A 106 33.41 10.86 -27.53
N ALA A 107 33.20 9.72 -26.87
CA ALA A 107 31.88 9.12 -26.74
C ALA A 107 30.91 10.10 -26.06
N HIS A 108 31.35 10.69 -24.94
CA HIS A 108 30.60 11.69 -24.21
C HIS A 108 30.29 12.94 -25.06
N SER A 109 31.29 13.48 -25.77
CA SER A 109 31.07 14.64 -26.66
C SER A 109 30.11 14.35 -27.81
N THR A 110 30.07 13.12 -28.32
CA THR A 110 29.16 12.72 -29.41
C THR A 110 27.72 12.63 -28.90
N GLN A 111 27.52 12.06 -27.70
CA GLN A 111 26.20 12.02 -27.05
C GLN A 111 25.66 13.42 -26.80
N LEU A 112 26.48 14.30 -26.23
CA LEU A 112 26.08 15.69 -25.94
C LEU A 112 25.71 16.45 -27.23
N SER A 113 26.44 16.23 -28.33
CA SER A 113 26.10 16.86 -29.63
C SER A 113 24.75 16.39 -30.15
N GLN A 114 24.45 15.09 -30.05
CA GLN A 114 23.16 14.54 -30.49
C GLN A 114 22.00 15.08 -29.64
N GLU A 115 22.21 15.26 -28.34
CA GLU A 115 21.23 15.84 -27.43
C GLU A 115 20.97 17.32 -27.75
N LEU A 116 22.02 18.11 -27.96
CA LEU A 116 21.92 19.52 -28.37
C LEU A 116 21.20 19.70 -29.72
N ASP A 117 21.44 18.82 -30.69
CA ASP A 117 20.77 18.87 -31.99
C ASP A 117 19.27 18.54 -31.87
N ARG A 118 18.91 17.58 -31.00
CA ARG A 118 17.51 17.27 -30.68
C ARG A 118 16.81 18.47 -30.03
N GLU A 119 17.42 19.03 -28.99
CA GLU A 119 16.87 20.22 -28.32
C GLU A 119 16.70 21.39 -29.29
N ARG A 120 17.68 21.64 -30.17
CA ARG A 120 17.62 22.73 -31.15
C ARG A 120 16.49 22.54 -32.15
N THR A 121 16.33 21.32 -32.66
CA THR A 121 15.25 20.97 -33.60
C THR A 121 13.88 21.14 -32.95
N GLU A 122 13.75 20.71 -31.70
CA GLU A 122 12.52 20.86 -30.91
C GLU A 122 12.20 22.33 -30.62
N LYS A 123 13.21 23.13 -30.25
CA LYS A 123 13.07 24.59 -30.04
C LYS A 123 12.64 25.31 -31.32
N GLU A 124 13.19 24.94 -32.48
CA GLU A 124 12.80 25.51 -33.77
C GLU A 124 11.36 25.11 -34.16
N ARG A 125 10.96 23.86 -33.89
CA ARG A 125 9.58 23.39 -34.09
C ARG A 125 8.60 24.13 -33.18
N MET A 126 8.92 24.29 -31.90
CA MET A 126 8.12 25.06 -30.94
C MET A 126 8.01 26.53 -31.33
N ARG A 127 9.09 27.16 -31.78
CA ARG A 127 9.07 28.55 -32.28
C ARG A 127 8.14 28.72 -33.49
N LYS A 128 8.14 27.77 -34.43
CA LYS A 128 7.23 27.78 -35.59
C LYS A 128 5.76 27.61 -35.16
N LEU A 129 5.48 26.66 -34.26
CA LEU A 129 4.13 26.42 -33.74
C LEU A 129 3.56 27.65 -33.00
N VAL A 130 4.38 28.31 -32.17
CA VAL A 130 3.99 29.55 -31.48
C VAL A 130 3.77 30.70 -32.47
N ALA A 131 4.60 30.83 -33.50
CA ALA A 131 4.42 31.84 -34.55
C ALA A 131 3.14 31.63 -35.38
N GLU A 132 2.68 30.39 -35.50
CA GLU A 132 1.41 30.00 -36.15
C GLU A 132 0.18 30.06 -35.21
N GLY A 133 0.35 30.47 -33.94
CA GLY A 133 -0.74 30.53 -32.95
C GLY A 133 -1.24 29.17 -32.46
N LYS A 134 -0.50 28.08 -32.73
CA LYS A 134 -0.82 26.72 -32.29
C LYS A 134 -0.11 26.43 -30.97
N THR A 135 -0.88 26.24 -29.90
CA THR A 135 -0.36 25.89 -28.57
C THR A 135 -0.88 24.52 -28.15
N PRO A 136 -0.09 23.70 -27.44
CA PRO A 136 -0.59 22.47 -26.83
C PRO A 136 -1.73 22.76 -25.85
N PRO A 137 -2.62 21.77 -25.61
CA PRO A 137 -3.67 21.89 -24.61
C PRO A 137 -3.10 22.03 -23.19
N LEU A 138 -3.82 22.70 -22.30
CA LEU A 138 -3.54 22.72 -20.87
C LEU A 138 -4.10 21.44 -20.24
N LEU A 139 -3.28 20.69 -19.52
CA LEU A 139 -3.70 19.49 -18.80
C LEU A 139 -3.38 19.62 -17.31
N LEU A 140 -4.41 19.52 -16.47
CA LEU A 140 -4.31 19.55 -15.02
C LEU A 140 -4.84 18.25 -14.43
N ILE A 141 -4.08 17.68 -13.51
CA ILE A 141 -4.49 16.55 -12.68
C ILE A 141 -4.55 17.05 -11.25
N THR A 142 -5.72 16.90 -10.61
CA THR A 142 -5.95 17.34 -9.22
C THR A 142 -5.81 16.20 -8.23
N SER A 143 -5.96 14.95 -8.68
CA SER A 143 -5.75 13.75 -7.89
C SER A 143 -5.50 12.56 -8.82
N PRO A 144 -4.63 11.61 -8.48
CA PRO A 144 -3.72 11.62 -7.34
C PRO A 144 -2.54 12.60 -7.54
N GLU A 145 -1.87 12.93 -6.44
CA GLU A 145 -0.57 13.62 -6.50
C GLU A 145 0.52 12.64 -6.98
N ASP A 146 1.60 13.16 -7.56
CA ASP A 146 2.74 12.32 -7.94
C ASP A 146 3.45 11.74 -6.72
N GLY A 147 3.72 10.43 -6.76
CA GLY A 147 4.26 9.67 -5.62
C GLY A 147 3.21 9.27 -4.58
N HIS A 148 1.91 9.38 -4.89
CA HIS A 148 0.85 9.03 -3.97
C HIS A 148 0.93 7.55 -3.53
N GLN A 149 0.87 7.31 -2.21
CA GLN A 149 0.80 5.97 -1.66
C GLN A 149 -0.66 5.59 -1.39
N SER A 150 -1.10 4.49 -1.99
CA SER A 150 -2.43 3.93 -1.82
C SER A 150 -2.39 2.59 -1.10
N GLU A 151 -3.27 2.40 -0.10
CA GLU A 151 -3.57 1.09 0.49
C GLU A 151 -4.76 0.40 -0.21
N SER A 152 -5.45 1.11 -1.10
CA SER A 152 -6.60 0.64 -1.87
C SER A 152 -6.16 0.20 -3.26
N GLY A 153 -6.73 -0.90 -3.77
CA GLY A 153 -6.46 -1.41 -5.12
C GLY A 153 -7.00 -0.51 -6.25
N SER A 154 -7.52 0.66 -5.91
CA SER A 154 -7.97 1.66 -6.87
C SER A 154 -7.73 3.08 -6.39
N VAL A 155 -7.51 4.00 -7.32
CA VAL A 155 -7.37 5.44 -7.07
C VAL A 155 -8.34 6.23 -7.93
N ARG A 156 -8.81 7.37 -7.42
CA ARG A 156 -9.66 8.29 -8.19
C ARG A 156 -8.77 9.29 -8.93
N LEU A 157 -8.71 9.18 -10.25
CA LEU A 157 -8.02 10.08 -11.14
C LEU A 157 -8.97 11.21 -11.57
N THR A 158 -8.69 12.42 -11.12
CA THR A 158 -9.50 13.60 -11.37
C THR A 158 -8.66 14.70 -12.00
N GLY A 159 -9.20 15.38 -13.00
CA GLY A 159 -8.51 16.47 -13.66
C GLY A 159 -9.32 17.09 -14.80
N ALA A 160 -8.68 17.98 -15.54
CA ALA A 160 -9.26 18.65 -16.68
C ALA A 160 -8.21 18.91 -17.76
N ALA A 161 -8.62 18.80 -19.02
CA ALA A 161 -7.88 19.33 -20.15
C ALA A 161 -8.65 20.51 -20.77
N GLU A 162 -7.93 21.52 -21.23
CA GLU A 162 -8.50 22.71 -21.86
C GLU A 162 -7.67 23.18 -23.06
N ASP A 163 -8.33 23.56 -24.15
CA ASP A 163 -7.70 24.13 -25.36
C ASP A 163 -8.61 25.22 -25.97
N LYS A 164 -7.99 26.28 -26.50
CA LYS A 164 -8.72 27.42 -27.09
C LYS A 164 -9.47 27.05 -28.37
N ARG A 165 -8.91 26.13 -29.17
CA ARG A 165 -9.41 25.70 -30.48
C ARG A 165 -10.21 24.41 -30.39
N GLY A 166 -9.93 23.59 -29.37
CA GLY A 166 -10.73 22.41 -29.01
C GLY A 166 -9.89 21.15 -28.86
N LEU A 167 -10.40 20.21 -28.07
CA LEU A 167 -9.76 18.92 -27.81
C LEU A 167 -10.26 17.85 -28.78
N LYS A 168 -9.33 17.07 -29.33
CA LYS A 168 -9.59 15.93 -30.21
C LYS A 168 -9.74 14.64 -29.43
N THR A 169 -8.80 14.33 -28.53
CA THR A 169 -8.81 13.11 -27.71
C THR A 169 -8.23 13.35 -26.31
N ILE A 170 -8.68 12.55 -25.35
CA ILE A 170 -8.02 12.36 -24.06
C ILE A 170 -7.87 10.86 -23.85
N GLU A 171 -6.66 10.42 -23.58
CA GLU A 171 -6.31 9.02 -23.37
C GLU A 171 -5.66 8.87 -22.00
N ILE A 172 -6.10 7.86 -21.25
CA ILE A 172 -5.58 7.54 -19.91
C ILE A 172 -4.96 6.15 -20.00
N PHE A 173 -3.74 6.01 -19.49
CA PHE A 173 -2.99 4.77 -19.46
C PHE A 173 -2.59 4.44 -18.02
N VAL A 174 -2.55 3.15 -17.71
CA VAL A 174 -2.02 2.58 -16.46
C VAL A 174 -1.05 1.49 -16.85
N ASN A 175 0.22 1.61 -16.47
CA ASN A 175 1.24 0.62 -16.80
C ASN A 175 1.25 0.29 -18.31
N GLU A 176 1.17 1.33 -19.15
CA GLU A 176 1.02 1.27 -20.62
C GLU A 176 -0.28 0.64 -21.17
N ARG A 177 -1.23 0.25 -20.31
CA ARG A 177 -2.54 -0.27 -20.73
C ARG A 177 -3.56 0.88 -20.84
N PRO A 178 -4.26 1.04 -21.96
CA PRO A 178 -5.29 2.08 -22.10
C PRO A 178 -6.50 1.76 -21.20
N VAL A 179 -7.01 2.78 -20.51
CA VAL A 179 -8.24 2.71 -19.72
C VAL A 179 -9.41 3.11 -20.63
N PRO A 180 -10.37 2.20 -20.90
CA PRO A 180 -11.49 2.50 -21.80
C PRO A 180 -12.35 3.65 -21.27
N ILE A 181 -12.57 4.67 -22.10
CA ILE A 181 -13.50 5.75 -21.80
C ILE A 181 -14.87 5.36 -22.37
N ALA A 182 -15.73 4.80 -21.52
CA ALA A 182 -17.11 4.48 -21.88
C ALA A 182 -17.97 5.76 -21.91
N ASP A 183 -17.72 6.65 -22.87
CA ASP A 183 -18.65 7.74 -23.20
C ASP A 183 -18.45 8.36 -24.60
N THR A 184 -18.05 7.54 -25.57
CA THR A 184 -18.21 7.88 -26.99
C THR A 184 -18.95 6.77 -27.73
N ARG A 185 -20.13 6.41 -27.23
CA ARG A 185 -21.16 5.77 -28.08
C ARG A 185 -21.94 6.86 -28.79
N GLY A 186 -21.64 7.09 -30.06
CA GLY A 186 -22.46 7.90 -30.94
C GLY A 186 -21.68 8.43 -32.14
N VAL A 187 -21.75 7.70 -33.26
CA VAL A 187 -21.36 8.20 -34.58
C VAL A 187 -22.18 9.45 -34.95
N ARG A 188 -21.50 10.41 -35.63
CA ARG A 188 -21.93 11.70 -36.24
C ARG A 188 -22.02 12.94 -35.33
N HIS A 189 -21.06 13.85 -35.47
CA HIS A 189 -21.16 15.01 -36.37
C HIS A 189 -19.76 15.63 -36.58
N VAL A 190 -19.43 16.00 -37.82
CA VAL A 190 -18.28 16.85 -38.13
C VAL A 190 -18.60 18.24 -37.58
N ALA A 191 -18.14 18.55 -36.38
CA ALA A 191 -18.00 19.92 -35.92
C ALA A 191 -16.51 20.27 -36.01
N GLU A 192 -16.19 21.38 -36.64
CA GLU A 192 -14.81 21.88 -36.84
C GLU A 192 -14.08 22.21 -35.52
N THR A 193 -14.72 22.04 -34.36
CA THR A 193 -14.14 22.29 -33.04
C THR A 193 -14.61 21.24 -32.03
N GLY A 194 -13.69 20.45 -31.49
CA GLY A 194 -13.95 19.61 -30.32
C GLY A 194 -14.22 20.44 -29.05
N PRO A 195 -14.64 19.82 -27.94
CA PRO A 195 -14.92 20.54 -26.69
C PRO A 195 -13.68 21.32 -26.22
N ARG A 196 -13.86 22.59 -25.84
CA ARG A 196 -12.77 23.44 -25.33
C ARG A 196 -12.25 22.95 -23.99
N ARG A 197 -13.08 22.32 -23.17
CA ARG A 197 -12.71 21.76 -21.88
C ARG A 197 -13.36 20.40 -21.68
N VAL A 198 -12.60 19.44 -21.19
CA VAL A 198 -13.08 18.12 -20.80
C VAL A 198 -12.57 17.83 -19.40
N ASN A 199 -13.49 17.59 -18.47
CA ASN A 199 -13.15 17.11 -17.13
C ASN A 199 -13.19 15.58 -17.15
N PHE A 200 -12.26 14.95 -16.43
CA PHE A 200 -12.26 13.52 -16.19
C PHE A 200 -12.24 13.27 -14.69
N ASP A 201 -13.00 12.26 -14.28
CA ASP A 201 -13.08 11.78 -12.90
C ASP A 201 -13.35 10.27 -12.99
N ARG A 202 -12.33 9.46 -12.73
CA ARG A 202 -12.39 8.02 -12.97
C ARG A 202 -11.72 7.24 -11.86
N LYS A 203 -12.34 6.12 -11.49
CA LYS A 203 -11.74 5.11 -10.63
C LYS A 203 -10.82 4.23 -11.47
N ILE A 204 -9.54 4.27 -11.16
CA ILE A 204 -8.48 3.53 -11.85
C ILE A 204 -8.05 2.35 -10.99
N GLN A 205 -8.02 1.14 -11.57
CA GLN A 205 -7.52 -0.05 -10.88
C GLN A 205 -5.99 -0.07 -10.91
N LEU A 206 -5.38 -0.48 -9.80
CA LEU A 206 -3.94 -0.51 -9.59
C LEU A 206 -3.46 -1.96 -9.50
N ASP A 207 -2.31 -2.23 -10.12
CA ASP A 207 -1.53 -3.45 -9.89
C ASP A 207 -0.71 -3.30 -8.59
N GLU A 208 -0.42 -4.39 -7.88
CA GLU A 208 0.40 -4.31 -6.65
C GLU A 208 1.81 -3.77 -6.97
N GLY A 209 2.27 -2.79 -6.19
CA GLY A 209 3.54 -2.10 -6.38
C GLY A 209 3.40 -0.73 -7.06
N GLU A 210 4.39 -0.36 -7.87
CA GLU A 210 4.42 0.93 -8.56
C GLU A 210 3.49 0.92 -9.78
N ASN A 211 2.59 1.89 -9.84
CA ASN A 211 1.70 2.11 -10.98
C ASN A 211 2.04 3.44 -11.65
N GLN A 212 2.23 3.39 -12.96
CA GLN A 212 2.50 4.58 -13.77
C GLN A 212 1.20 4.98 -14.48
N LEU A 213 0.60 6.08 -14.03
CA LEU A 213 -0.54 6.71 -14.69
C LEU A 213 -0.04 7.73 -15.69
N ARG A 214 -0.56 7.68 -16.91
CA ARG A 214 -0.22 8.64 -17.98
C ARG A 214 -1.50 9.16 -18.62
N VAL A 215 -1.64 10.47 -18.67
CA VAL A 215 -2.79 11.15 -19.29
C VAL A 215 -2.27 11.98 -20.46
N VAL A 216 -2.83 11.73 -21.65
CA VAL A 216 -2.47 12.43 -22.89
C VAL A 216 -3.70 13.14 -23.43
N ALA A 217 -3.60 14.46 -23.59
CA ALA A 217 -4.63 15.27 -24.23
C ALA A 217 -4.11 15.75 -25.59
N THR A 218 -4.88 15.51 -26.65
CA THR A 218 -4.56 15.94 -28.02
C THR A 218 -5.57 16.99 -28.46
N ASN A 219 -5.12 18.13 -28.97
CA ASN A 219 -6.01 19.15 -29.54
C ASN A 219 -6.31 18.90 -31.03
N ILE A 220 -7.15 19.75 -31.63
CA ILE A 220 -7.52 19.62 -33.05
C ILE A 220 -6.36 19.88 -34.03
N ASP A 221 -5.27 20.50 -33.57
CA ASP A 221 -4.05 20.73 -34.36
C ASP A 221 -3.03 19.58 -34.22
N ASP A 222 -3.45 18.45 -33.65
CA ASP A 222 -2.61 17.29 -33.33
C ASP A 222 -1.43 17.63 -32.39
N LEU A 223 -1.55 18.68 -31.58
CA LEU A 223 -0.62 18.98 -30.50
C LEU A 223 -1.06 18.27 -29.22
N THR A 224 -0.10 17.64 -28.55
CA THR A 224 -0.33 16.84 -27.35
C THR A 224 0.24 17.51 -26.10
N ALA A 225 -0.47 17.39 -24.98
CA ALA A 225 0.06 17.61 -23.65
C ALA A 225 -0.03 16.30 -22.86
N GLU A 226 1.05 15.97 -22.17
CA GLU A 226 1.16 14.74 -21.38
C GLU A 226 1.45 15.08 -19.92
N ARG A 227 0.81 14.33 -19.01
CA ARG A 227 1.14 14.29 -17.59
C ARG A 227 1.22 12.84 -17.14
N SER A 228 2.32 12.51 -16.47
CA SER A 228 2.54 11.21 -15.86
C SER A 228 2.70 11.37 -14.35
N MET A 229 2.22 10.38 -13.60
CA MET A 229 2.38 10.32 -12.15
C MET A 229 2.53 8.88 -11.69
N SER A 230 3.29 8.70 -10.62
CA SER A 230 3.48 7.42 -9.96
C SER A 230 2.51 7.27 -8.79
N VAL A 231 1.87 6.10 -8.69
CA VAL A 231 1.05 5.71 -7.55
C VAL A 231 1.56 4.38 -7.02
N GLN A 232 1.94 4.37 -5.75
CA GLN A 232 2.45 3.19 -5.09
C GLN A 232 1.31 2.48 -4.36
N TYR A 233 0.88 1.32 -4.88
CA TYR A 233 -0.11 0.49 -4.23
C TYR A 233 0.55 -0.60 -3.41
N TYR A 234 0.39 -0.53 -2.08
CA TYR A 234 0.76 -1.62 -1.18
C TYR A 234 -0.50 -2.17 -0.50
N PRO A 235 -0.95 -3.39 -0.84
CA PRO A 235 -2.09 -4.00 -0.18
C PRO A 235 -1.75 -4.25 1.29
N LYS A 236 -2.16 -3.34 2.16
CA LYS A 236 -2.14 -3.57 3.60
C LYS A 236 -3.28 -4.55 3.89
N ARG A 237 -2.96 -5.83 4.10
CA ARG A 237 -3.95 -6.85 4.48
C ARG A 237 -4.62 -6.41 5.78
N ARG A 238 -5.81 -5.85 5.69
CA ARG A 238 -6.69 -5.59 6.84
C ARG A 238 -7.48 -6.86 7.06
N ASN A 239 -6.99 -7.75 7.92
CA ASN A 239 -7.74 -8.96 8.24
C ASN A 239 -8.90 -8.60 9.16
N VAL A 240 -10.00 -9.32 9.04
CA VAL A 240 -11.05 -9.34 10.06
C VAL A 240 -10.80 -10.56 10.93
N TRP A 241 -10.64 -10.34 12.23
CA TRP A 241 -10.60 -11.38 13.25
C TRP A 241 -11.88 -11.31 14.05
N ALA A 242 -12.53 -12.46 14.28
CA ALA A 242 -13.77 -12.48 15.02
C ALA A 242 -13.82 -13.58 16.07
N VAL A 243 -14.50 -13.27 17.18
CA VAL A 243 -14.88 -14.24 18.21
C VAL A 243 -16.38 -14.14 18.40
N VAL A 244 -17.07 -15.23 18.11
CA VAL A 244 -18.54 -15.31 18.10
C VAL A 244 -18.97 -16.31 19.15
N ILE A 245 -19.74 -15.86 20.13
CA ILE A 245 -20.08 -16.64 21.33
C ILE A 245 -21.60 -16.70 21.45
N GLY A 246 -22.14 -17.90 21.65
CA GLY A 246 -23.59 -18.13 21.81
C GLY A 246 -23.88 -19.24 22.81
N ILE A 247 -24.71 -18.98 23.82
CA ILE A 247 -24.96 -19.95 24.90
C ILE A 247 -26.46 -20.08 25.15
N ASN A 248 -27.01 -21.25 24.83
CA ASN A 248 -28.37 -21.66 25.16
C ASN A 248 -28.40 -22.53 26.41
N ASP A 249 -27.59 -23.58 26.41
CA ASP A 249 -27.71 -24.72 27.30
C ASP A 249 -26.94 -24.55 28.60
N TYR A 250 -27.32 -23.58 29.42
CA TYR A 250 -26.70 -23.41 30.74
C TYR A 250 -27.04 -24.60 31.68
N PRO A 251 -26.06 -25.25 32.33
CA PRO A 251 -26.32 -26.34 33.27
C PRO A 251 -26.95 -25.89 34.59
N ARG A 252 -26.67 -24.65 35.02
CA ARG A 252 -27.07 -24.10 36.34
C ARG A 252 -27.92 -22.83 36.26
N LEU A 253 -28.27 -22.39 35.05
CA LEU A 253 -29.10 -21.22 34.79
C LEU A 253 -30.28 -21.62 33.89
N PRO A 254 -31.34 -20.80 33.82
CA PRO A 254 -32.37 -20.95 32.79
C PRO A 254 -31.74 -21.09 31.39
N LYS A 255 -32.35 -21.95 30.56
CA LYS A 255 -31.91 -22.12 29.19
C LYS A 255 -32.46 -21.00 28.30
N LEU A 256 -31.63 -20.53 27.39
CA LEU A 256 -32.07 -19.68 26.27
C LEU A 256 -32.42 -20.54 25.06
N LYS A 257 -33.21 -19.99 24.14
CA LYS A 257 -33.65 -20.73 22.95
C LYS A 257 -32.77 -20.47 21.74
N TYR A 258 -32.27 -19.26 21.55
CA TYR A 258 -31.71 -18.83 20.26
C TYR A 258 -30.35 -18.15 20.32
N ALA A 259 -29.74 -17.96 21.49
CA ALA A 259 -28.39 -17.41 21.59
C ALA A 259 -27.31 -18.23 20.85
N ALA A 260 -27.42 -19.56 20.83
CA ALA A 260 -26.55 -20.40 19.99
C ALA A 260 -26.84 -20.20 18.49
N ASN A 261 -28.12 -20.14 18.11
CA ASN A 261 -28.56 -19.89 16.72
C ASN A 261 -28.08 -18.52 16.21
N ASP A 262 -28.16 -17.51 17.07
CA ASP A 262 -27.66 -16.15 16.84
C ASP A 262 -26.16 -16.16 16.51
N ALA A 263 -25.36 -16.83 17.34
CA ALA A 263 -23.92 -16.96 17.13
C ALA A 263 -23.58 -17.73 15.84
N GLU A 264 -24.27 -18.84 15.57
CA GLU A 264 -24.05 -19.60 14.34
C GLU A 264 -24.44 -18.81 13.08
N ALA A 265 -25.54 -18.07 13.12
CA ALA A 265 -25.97 -17.24 12.00
C ALA A 265 -25.00 -16.07 11.76
N PHE A 266 -24.49 -15.45 12.82
CA PHE A 266 -23.47 -14.40 12.72
C PHE A 266 -22.14 -14.95 12.20
N TYR A 267 -21.74 -16.16 12.62
CA TYR A 267 -20.57 -16.86 12.06
C TYR A 267 -20.71 -17.09 10.55
N ARG A 268 -21.87 -17.61 10.10
CA ARG A 268 -22.15 -17.85 8.68
C ARG A 268 -22.11 -16.55 7.88
N LEU A 269 -22.71 -15.47 8.38
CA LEU A 269 -22.63 -14.14 7.74
C LEU A 269 -21.17 -13.73 7.48
N LEU A 270 -20.30 -13.84 8.49
CA LEU A 270 -18.89 -13.46 8.35
C LEU A 270 -18.15 -14.33 7.32
N VAL A 271 -18.31 -15.66 7.40
CA VAL A 271 -17.51 -16.61 6.60
C VAL A 271 -18.08 -16.79 5.19
N GLU A 272 -19.40 -16.95 5.07
CA GLU A 272 -20.06 -17.28 3.81
C GLU A 272 -20.35 -16.02 2.99
N ASP A 273 -20.99 -15.02 3.59
CA ASP A 273 -21.42 -13.80 2.90
C ASP A 273 -20.21 -12.84 2.73
N ASN A 274 -19.52 -12.54 3.84
CA ASN A 274 -18.41 -11.57 3.83
C ASN A 274 -17.04 -12.16 3.50
N ARG A 275 -16.93 -13.49 3.36
CA ARG A 275 -15.68 -14.20 3.00
C ARG A 275 -14.51 -13.92 3.95
N VAL A 276 -14.81 -13.68 5.23
CA VAL A 276 -13.77 -13.70 6.26
C VAL A 276 -13.20 -15.12 6.33
N PRO A 277 -11.86 -15.30 6.27
CA PRO A 277 -11.26 -16.63 6.37
C PRO A 277 -11.73 -17.33 7.64
N ALA A 278 -12.18 -18.59 7.52
CA ALA A 278 -12.77 -19.33 8.63
C ALA A 278 -11.78 -19.49 9.80
N GLU A 279 -10.48 -19.58 9.50
CA GLU A 279 -9.39 -19.61 10.48
C GLU A 279 -9.27 -18.32 11.32
N ASN A 280 -9.84 -17.21 10.84
CA ASN A 280 -9.85 -15.93 11.55
C ASN A 280 -11.10 -15.75 12.43
N VAL A 281 -12.08 -16.66 12.35
CA VAL A 281 -13.34 -16.59 13.10
C VAL A 281 -13.42 -17.76 14.09
N THR A 282 -13.35 -17.47 15.38
CA THR A 282 -13.55 -18.49 16.42
C THR A 282 -15.01 -18.49 16.89
N LEU A 283 -15.71 -19.61 16.70
CA LEU A 283 -17.07 -19.83 17.19
C LEU A 283 -17.03 -20.65 18.49
N LEU A 284 -17.65 -20.14 19.57
CA LEU A 284 -17.81 -20.85 20.84
C LEU A 284 -19.28 -20.97 21.19
N VAL A 285 -19.81 -22.19 21.15
CA VAL A 285 -21.23 -22.47 21.43
C VAL A 285 -21.39 -23.39 22.63
N ASN A 286 -22.35 -23.07 23.51
CA ASN A 286 -22.73 -23.88 24.67
C ASN A 286 -21.51 -24.35 25.49
N ALA A 287 -21.30 -25.66 25.63
CA ALA A 287 -20.23 -26.25 26.44
C ALA A 287 -18.80 -25.82 26.04
N GLN A 288 -18.62 -25.24 24.86
CA GLN A 288 -17.33 -24.67 24.44
C GLN A 288 -17.08 -23.28 25.04
N ALA A 289 -18.13 -22.54 25.39
CA ALA A 289 -18.06 -21.18 25.90
C ALA A 289 -17.90 -21.15 27.44
N THR A 290 -16.91 -21.88 27.96
CA THR A 290 -16.53 -21.83 29.38
C THR A 290 -15.75 -20.57 29.71
N LEU A 291 -15.70 -20.17 30.98
CA LEU A 291 -14.95 -19.00 31.44
C LEU A 291 -13.48 -19.07 31.02
N VAL A 292 -12.86 -20.25 31.15
CA VAL A 292 -11.47 -20.50 30.74
C VAL A 292 -11.30 -20.30 29.23
N ASN A 293 -12.23 -20.82 28.42
CA ASN A 293 -12.16 -20.70 26.97
C ASN A 293 -12.39 -19.26 26.50
N LEU A 294 -13.29 -18.51 27.15
CA LEU A 294 -13.49 -17.08 26.88
C LEU A 294 -12.24 -16.26 27.23
N ARG A 295 -11.61 -16.51 28.38
CA ARG A 295 -10.37 -15.83 28.78
C ARG A 295 -9.20 -16.13 27.83
N SER A 296 -9.00 -17.41 27.47
CA SER A 296 -7.94 -17.83 26.55
C SER A 296 -8.19 -17.29 25.13
N THR A 297 -9.40 -17.55 24.64
CA THR A 297 -10.23 -16.76 23.73
C THR A 297 -9.75 -15.35 23.37
N LEU A 298 -10.33 -14.44 24.12
CA LEU A 298 -10.25 -13.00 23.97
C LEU A 298 -8.90 -12.46 24.46
N GLY A 299 -8.41 -12.96 25.60
CA GLY A 299 -7.25 -12.42 26.31
C GLY A 299 -5.89 -12.89 25.80
N THR A 300 -5.83 -14.00 25.05
CA THR A 300 -4.57 -14.58 24.54
C THR A 300 -4.60 -14.76 23.04
N ARG A 301 -5.52 -15.59 22.51
CA ARG A 301 -5.52 -15.95 21.08
C ARG A 301 -5.81 -14.74 20.20
N LEU A 302 -6.93 -14.07 20.45
CA LEU A 302 -7.34 -12.88 19.68
C LEU A 302 -6.29 -11.76 19.76
N LYS A 303 -5.80 -11.46 20.97
CA LYS A 303 -4.73 -10.46 21.21
C LYS A 303 -3.40 -10.78 20.50
N ASN A 304 -3.08 -12.06 20.29
CA ASN A 304 -1.86 -12.46 19.58
C ASN A 304 -2.05 -12.50 18.06
N ALA A 305 -3.26 -12.78 17.59
CA ALA A 305 -3.61 -12.83 16.17
C ALA A 305 -3.77 -11.43 15.55
N ALA A 306 -4.62 -10.59 16.14
CA ALA A 306 -4.98 -9.28 15.60
C ALA A 306 -3.84 -8.25 15.68
N ARG A 307 -3.53 -7.64 14.54
CA ARG A 307 -2.55 -6.55 14.40
C ARG A 307 -3.24 -5.18 14.43
N GLU A 308 -2.45 -4.12 14.51
CA GLU A 308 -2.91 -2.74 14.69
C GLU A 308 -3.92 -2.25 13.65
N ASN A 309 -3.76 -2.66 12.38
CA ASN A 309 -4.61 -2.24 11.26
C ASN A 309 -5.71 -3.25 10.90
N ASP A 310 -5.76 -4.39 11.60
CA ASP A 310 -6.83 -5.38 11.41
C ASP A 310 -8.14 -4.83 11.97
N MET A 311 -9.24 -5.55 11.77
CA MET A 311 -10.51 -5.30 12.43
C MET A 311 -10.82 -6.48 13.36
N VAL A 312 -11.31 -6.17 14.55
CA VAL A 312 -11.73 -7.16 15.53
C VAL A 312 -13.23 -7.03 15.75
N ILE A 313 -13.95 -8.13 15.58
CA ILE A 313 -15.38 -8.23 15.87
C ILE A 313 -15.58 -9.26 16.97
N ILE A 314 -16.21 -8.86 18.07
CA ILE A 314 -16.57 -9.80 19.14
C ILE A 314 -18.09 -9.75 19.26
N PHE A 315 -18.74 -10.89 19.04
CA PHE A 315 -20.18 -11.04 19.18
C PHE A 315 -20.46 -11.99 20.35
N PHE A 316 -21.32 -11.57 21.27
CA PHE A 316 -21.76 -12.38 22.40
C PHE A 316 -23.28 -12.39 22.46
N ALA A 317 -23.88 -13.58 22.47
CA ALA A 317 -25.29 -13.81 22.77
C ALA A 317 -25.40 -14.78 23.95
N GLY A 318 -26.10 -14.39 25.00
CA GLY A 318 -26.21 -15.20 26.21
C GLY A 318 -26.72 -14.41 27.41
N HIS A 319 -26.64 -15.03 28.59
CA HIS A 319 -27.03 -14.40 29.83
C HIS A 319 -26.03 -13.35 30.32
N GLY A 320 -26.57 -12.30 30.93
CA GLY A 320 -25.82 -11.36 31.77
C GLY A 320 -26.41 -11.31 33.19
N ALA A 321 -25.58 -10.89 34.14
CA ALA A 321 -25.98 -10.67 35.54
C ALA A 321 -25.36 -9.40 36.11
N THR A 322 -25.90 -8.95 37.24
CA THR A 322 -25.36 -7.84 38.02
C THR A 322 -25.23 -8.23 39.49
N GLU A 323 -24.16 -7.80 40.12
CA GLU A 323 -23.87 -8.01 41.54
C GLU A 323 -23.60 -6.67 42.22
N ARG A 324 -23.98 -6.54 43.49
CA ARG A 324 -23.66 -5.33 44.27
C ARG A 324 -22.17 -5.24 44.54
N ASP A 325 -21.58 -4.14 44.09
CA ASP A 325 -20.20 -3.77 44.36
C ASP A 325 -20.12 -2.25 44.61
N ALA A 326 -20.00 -1.86 45.88
CA ALA A 326 -19.88 -0.47 46.28
C ALA A 326 -18.59 0.21 45.77
N THR A 327 -17.61 -0.58 45.33
CA THR A 327 -16.37 -0.10 44.72
C THR A 327 -16.41 -0.09 43.19
N SER A 328 -17.58 -0.41 42.61
CA SER A 328 -17.76 -0.41 41.16
C SER A 328 -17.31 0.94 40.58
N PRO A 329 -16.38 0.95 39.60
CA PRO A 329 -15.87 2.17 38.98
C PRO A 329 -16.94 2.91 38.15
N ASP A 330 -18.15 2.36 38.06
CA ASP A 330 -19.29 2.89 37.31
C ASP A 330 -20.14 3.85 38.15
N GLY A 331 -19.93 3.89 39.48
CA GLY A 331 -20.64 4.79 40.39
C GLY A 331 -22.10 4.41 40.66
N ASP A 332 -22.60 3.34 40.04
CA ASP A 332 -23.94 2.78 40.26
C ASP A 332 -23.97 1.73 41.38
N GLY A 333 -22.81 1.37 41.93
CA GLY A 333 -22.67 0.37 42.98
C GLY A 333 -22.90 -1.08 42.50
N LEU A 334 -22.77 -1.34 41.20
CA LEU A 334 -23.03 -2.65 40.59
C LEU A 334 -21.91 -3.07 39.63
N GLU A 335 -21.39 -4.28 39.82
CA GLU A 335 -20.54 -4.97 38.85
C GLU A 335 -21.41 -5.77 37.88
N LYS A 336 -21.00 -5.84 36.62
CA LYS A 336 -21.79 -6.43 35.52
C LYS A 336 -21.03 -7.61 34.96
N TYR A 337 -21.72 -8.71 34.68
CA TYR A 337 -21.08 -9.94 34.27
C TYR A 337 -21.67 -10.47 32.97
N LEU A 338 -20.81 -10.93 32.07
CA LEU A 338 -21.15 -11.92 31.06
C LEU A 338 -21.16 -13.30 31.73
N LEU A 339 -22.14 -14.14 31.42
CA LEU A 339 -22.24 -15.49 32.00
C LEU A 339 -21.79 -16.56 31.00
N PRO A 340 -20.60 -17.15 31.17
CA PRO A 340 -20.16 -18.37 30.47
C PRO A 340 -21.04 -19.59 30.77
N TYR A 341 -20.86 -20.64 29.98
CA TYR A 341 -21.60 -21.90 30.13
C TYR A 341 -21.48 -22.51 31.53
N ASP A 342 -20.31 -22.42 32.14
CA ASP A 342 -19.99 -22.96 33.46
C ASP A 342 -20.22 -21.96 34.60
N THR A 343 -21.02 -20.91 34.40
CA THR A 343 -21.41 -20.02 35.51
C THR A 343 -22.18 -20.76 36.61
N ASP A 344 -21.86 -20.42 37.85
CA ASP A 344 -22.65 -20.73 39.03
C ASP A 344 -23.31 -19.43 39.53
N PRO A 345 -24.66 -19.31 39.53
CA PRO A 345 -25.32 -18.11 40.03
C PRO A 345 -25.05 -17.82 41.52
N ALA A 346 -24.59 -18.81 42.29
CA ALA A 346 -24.22 -18.63 43.69
C ALA A 346 -22.77 -18.12 43.87
N ASP A 347 -21.95 -18.12 42.82
CA ASP A 347 -20.55 -17.69 42.86
C ASP A 347 -20.14 -16.99 41.55
N LEU A 348 -20.77 -15.83 41.29
CA LEU A 348 -20.50 -15.05 40.08
C LEU A 348 -19.04 -14.59 39.99
N TYR A 349 -18.44 -14.18 41.11
CA TYR A 349 -17.09 -13.63 41.12
C TYR A 349 -16.05 -14.60 40.52
N THR A 350 -16.16 -15.90 40.83
CA THR A 350 -15.20 -16.90 40.33
C THR A 350 -15.61 -17.55 39.00
N THR A 351 -16.91 -17.60 38.71
CA THR A 351 -17.47 -18.39 37.59
C THR A 351 -18.09 -17.56 36.46
N ALA A 352 -18.21 -16.24 36.62
CA ALA A 352 -18.66 -15.31 35.59
C ALA A 352 -17.52 -14.39 35.12
N MET A 353 -17.72 -13.71 34.00
CA MET A 353 -16.73 -12.79 33.45
C MET A 353 -17.17 -11.35 33.71
N PRO A 354 -16.52 -10.63 34.65
CA PRO A 354 -16.88 -9.25 34.94
C PRO A 354 -16.55 -8.36 33.74
N MET A 355 -17.41 -7.40 33.46
CA MET A 355 -17.21 -6.43 32.39
C MET A 355 -15.91 -5.66 32.65
N GLY A 356 -15.56 -5.31 33.89
CA GLY A 356 -14.24 -4.75 34.20
C GLY A 356 -13.05 -5.58 33.67
N GLU A 357 -13.16 -6.91 33.60
CA GLU A 357 -12.17 -7.78 32.95
C GLU A 357 -12.28 -7.74 31.42
N VAL A 358 -13.48 -7.78 30.85
CA VAL A 358 -13.71 -7.64 29.40
C VAL A 358 -13.03 -6.37 28.89
N GLY A 359 -13.27 -5.21 29.53
CA GLY A 359 -12.65 -3.95 29.16
C GLY A 359 -11.12 -4.00 29.17
N ARG A 360 -10.53 -4.61 30.22
CA ARG A 360 -9.07 -4.84 30.30
C ARG A 360 -8.55 -5.75 29.19
N ILE A 361 -9.29 -6.81 28.85
CA ILE A 361 -8.94 -7.71 27.75
C ILE A 361 -8.98 -6.96 26.42
N LEU A 362 -10.07 -6.23 26.14
CA LEU A 362 -10.22 -5.46 24.92
C LEU A 362 -9.08 -4.44 24.79
N ASN A 363 -8.69 -3.75 25.86
CA ASN A 363 -7.62 -2.75 25.86
C ASN A 363 -6.22 -3.33 25.57
N ARG A 364 -6.05 -4.66 25.68
CA ARG A 364 -4.80 -5.35 25.33
C ARG A 364 -4.74 -5.75 23.86
N ILE A 365 -5.86 -5.71 23.14
CA ILE A 365 -5.92 -5.99 21.71
C ILE A 365 -5.27 -4.81 20.98
N ARG A 366 -4.33 -5.11 20.08
CA ARG A 366 -3.54 -4.09 19.37
C ARG A 366 -4.34 -3.35 18.29
N SER A 367 -5.35 -4.00 17.75
CA SER A 367 -6.23 -3.42 16.72
C SER A 367 -6.87 -2.13 17.25
N GLU A 368 -6.73 -1.05 16.51
CA GLU A 368 -7.48 0.20 16.78
C GLU A 368 -8.95 0.03 16.38
N ARG A 369 -9.26 -0.87 15.44
CA ARG A 369 -10.61 -1.11 14.93
C ARG A 369 -11.24 -2.29 15.67
N LEU A 370 -12.07 -2.01 16.67
CA LEU A 370 -12.70 -3.04 17.50
C LEU A 370 -14.19 -2.79 17.64
N VAL A 371 -15.00 -3.79 17.32
CA VAL A 371 -16.45 -3.74 17.50
C VAL A 371 -16.85 -4.87 18.45
N PHE A 372 -17.42 -4.52 19.59
CA PHE A 372 -17.98 -5.47 20.55
C PHE A 372 -19.51 -5.37 20.51
N ILE A 373 -20.17 -6.47 20.18
CA ILE A 373 -21.62 -6.57 20.06
C ILE A 373 -22.11 -7.56 21.12
N ALA A 374 -22.95 -7.09 22.03
CA ALA A 374 -23.48 -7.91 23.11
C ALA A 374 -25.01 -7.98 23.03
N ASP A 375 -25.52 -9.14 22.63
CA ASP A 375 -26.92 -9.53 22.76
C ASP A 375 -27.17 -10.26 24.08
N SER A 376 -26.94 -9.52 25.16
CA SER A 376 -27.14 -9.93 26.54
C SER A 376 -27.77 -8.79 27.33
N CYS A 377 -28.60 -9.12 28.31
CA CYS A 377 -29.19 -8.14 29.19
C CYS A 377 -28.36 -7.96 30.47
N TYR A 378 -28.31 -6.73 30.99
CA TYR A 378 -27.68 -6.44 32.28
C TYR A 378 -28.61 -5.68 33.22
N SER A 379 -29.92 -5.71 32.96
CA SER A 379 -30.81 -4.64 33.38
C SER A 379 -31.29 -4.67 34.82
N GLY A 380 -30.85 -5.63 35.63
CA GLY A 380 -31.44 -5.90 36.95
C GLY A 380 -32.96 -6.13 36.94
N ALA A 381 -33.60 -6.16 35.76
CA ALA A 381 -34.96 -6.57 35.53
C ALA A 381 -34.98 -8.09 35.35
N SER A 382 -35.95 -8.76 35.97
CA SER A 382 -36.13 -10.21 35.87
C SER A 382 -36.81 -10.54 34.53
N GLY A 383 -36.18 -11.34 33.67
CA GLY A 383 -36.76 -11.78 32.40
C GLY A 383 -35.78 -11.79 31.22
N GLY A 384 -36.13 -12.52 30.16
CA GLY A 384 -35.33 -12.70 28.94
C GLY A 384 -33.90 -13.15 29.22
N ARG A 385 -32.89 -12.48 28.64
CA ARG A 385 -31.48 -12.83 28.85
C ARG A 385 -30.84 -12.26 30.12
N THR A 386 -31.59 -11.65 31.06
CA THR A 386 -31.06 -11.22 32.37
C THR A 386 -31.25 -12.28 33.44
N ILE A 387 -30.21 -12.57 34.23
CA ILE A 387 -30.35 -13.27 35.51
C ILE A 387 -30.26 -12.24 36.66
N SER A 388 -31.36 -12.08 37.41
CA SER A 388 -31.40 -11.24 38.61
C SER A 388 -30.90 -12.06 39.80
N VAL A 389 -29.70 -11.72 40.30
CA VAL A 389 -29.06 -12.39 41.45
C VAL A 389 -29.31 -11.61 42.76
N THR A 390 -29.82 -10.38 42.66
CA THR A 390 -30.31 -9.57 43.77
C THR A 390 -31.55 -8.79 43.32
N SER A 391 -32.50 -8.51 44.21
CA SER A 391 -33.80 -7.86 43.94
C SER A 391 -33.71 -6.36 43.59
N THR A 392 -32.60 -5.90 43.02
CA THR A 392 -32.34 -4.48 42.75
C THR A 392 -32.08 -4.26 41.26
N ARG A 393 -32.77 -3.26 40.70
CA ARG A 393 -32.66 -2.83 39.31
C ARG A 393 -31.28 -2.23 39.07
N ALA A 394 -30.66 -2.59 37.97
CA ALA A 394 -29.32 -2.15 37.60
C ALA A 394 -29.41 -1.17 36.44
N ASN A 395 -28.46 -0.25 36.36
CA ASN A 395 -28.21 0.48 35.12
C ASN A 395 -26.89 -0.01 34.53
N ILE A 396 -26.76 -0.06 33.20
CA ILE A 396 -25.42 0.12 32.62
C ILE A 396 -25.15 1.62 32.65
N ALA A 397 -24.33 2.08 33.60
CA ALA A 397 -23.93 3.48 33.61
C ALA A 397 -23.09 3.77 32.36
N ASP A 398 -23.47 4.83 31.65
CA ASP A 398 -22.84 5.31 30.40
C ASP A 398 -21.30 5.39 30.49
N GLY A 399 -20.76 5.68 31.67
CA GLY A 399 -19.32 5.86 31.90
C GLY A 399 -18.45 4.61 31.74
N TYR A 400 -18.98 3.40 31.91
CA TYR A 400 -18.19 2.17 31.71
C TYR A 400 -17.90 1.93 30.23
N LEU A 401 -18.97 1.93 29.43
CA LEU A 401 -18.90 1.70 28.00
C LEU A 401 -18.05 2.78 27.32
N GLU A 402 -18.09 4.01 27.84
CA GLU A 402 -17.26 5.12 27.40
C GLU A 402 -15.76 4.92 27.70
N ARG A 403 -15.39 4.36 28.86
CA ARG A 403 -13.97 4.02 29.16
C ARG A 403 -13.42 2.90 28.28
N VAL A 404 -14.22 1.88 27.98
CA VAL A 404 -13.79 0.77 27.11
C VAL A 404 -13.71 1.21 25.65
N ALA A 405 -14.59 2.14 25.25
CA ALA A 405 -14.65 2.67 23.90
C ALA A 405 -13.80 3.95 23.69
N GLY A 406 -13.04 4.39 24.69
CA GLY A 406 -12.22 5.62 24.65
C GLY A 406 -10.97 5.57 23.76
N GLY A 407 -10.86 4.58 22.87
CA GLY A 407 -9.79 4.49 21.86
C GLY A 407 -10.34 4.73 20.45
N ARG A 408 -9.55 5.35 19.58
CA ARG A 408 -9.93 5.62 18.18
C ARG A 408 -10.40 4.32 17.49
N GLY A 409 -11.63 4.28 16.99
CA GLY A 409 -12.15 3.15 16.21
C GLY A 409 -12.74 2.00 17.03
N ARG A 410 -13.07 2.22 18.30
CA ARG A 410 -13.60 1.18 19.20
C ARG A 410 -15.06 1.46 19.52
N VAL A 411 -15.93 0.50 19.20
CA VAL A 411 -17.38 0.64 19.34
C VAL A 411 -17.94 -0.52 20.14
N ILE A 412 -18.85 -0.21 21.05
CA ILE A 412 -19.66 -1.20 21.74
C ILE A 412 -21.12 -1.00 21.36
N ILE A 413 -21.80 -2.07 20.98
CA ILE A 413 -23.24 -2.11 20.73
C ILE A 413 -23.85 -3.14 21.68
N THR A 414 -24.84 -2.74 22.47
CA THR A 414 -25.62 -3.63 23.33
C THR A 414 -27.06 -3.73 22.82
N ALA A 415 -27.66 -4.91 22.96
CA ALA A 415 -29.00 -5.18 22.46
C ALA A 415 -30.11 -4.44 23.21
N SER A 416 -29.90 -4.10 24.48
CA SER A 416 -30.87 -3.39 25.31
C SER A 416 -30.21 -2.31 26.16
N SER A 417 -31.03 -1.35 26.58
CA SER A 417 -30.60 -0.32 27.51
C SER A 417 -30.48 -0.85 28.94
N ALA A 418 -29.87 -0.02 29.77
CA ALA A 418 -29.66 -0.21 31.20
C ALA A 418 -30.83 -0.83 31.98
N ASN A 419 -32.10 -0.59 31.63
CA ASN A 419 -33.28 -1.08 32.36
C ASN A 419 -34.17 -2.05 31.55
N GLU A 420 -33.65 -2.59 30.44
CA GLU A 420 -34.45 -3.33 29.47
C GLU A 420 -33.97 -4.75 29.25
N VAL A 421 -34.89 -5.60 28.83
CA VAL A 421 -34.63 -7.01 28.57
C VAL A 421 -34.49 -7.23 27.06
N SER A 422 -33.41 -7.88 26.65
CA SER A 422 -33.28 -8.50 25.34
C SER A 422 -34.20 -9.71 25.20
N VAL A 423 -35.07 -9.66 24.18
CA VAL A 423 -36.18 -10.59 23.94
C VAL A 423 -35.80 -11.63 22.88
N GLU A 424 -36.26 -12.87 23.09
CA GLU A 424 -36.21 -13.96 22.11
C GLU A 424 -37.62 -14.20 21.55
N LYS A 425 -37.75 -14.36 20.22
CA LYS A 425 -39.04 -14.67 19.57
C LYS A 425 -38.96 -15.95 18.77
N ASP A 426 -39.89 -16.88 19.05
CA ASP A 426 -39.97 -18.16 18.36
C ASP A 426 -40.24 -18.00 16.86
N GLU A 427 -41.02 -16.99 16.49
CA GLU A 427 -41.32 -16.62 15.09
C GLU A 427 -40.07 -16.23 14.29
N LEU A 428 -39.07 -15.64 14.96
CA LEU A 428 -37.82 -15.20 14.36
C LEU A 428 -36.72 -16.25 14.45
N GLN A 429 -36.89 -17.26 15.32
CA GLN A 429 -35.85 -18.24 15.70
C GLN A 429 -34.52 -17.60 16.12
N HIS A 430 -34.59 -16.38 16.64
CA HIS A 430 -33.46 -15.52 16.96
C HIS A 430 -33.80 -14.60 18.14
N GLY A 431 -32.77 -14.05 18.79
CA GLY A 431 -32.93 -12.82 19.58
C GLY A 431 -33.41 -11.69 18.68
N VAL A 432 -34.35 -10.84 19.14
CA VAL A 432 -34.93 -9.78 18.29
C VAL A 432 -33.84 -8.84 17.78
N PHE A 433 -32.90 -8.45 18.64
CA PHE A 433 -31.75 -7.65 18.25
C PHE A 433 -30.89 -8.33 17.19
N THR A 434 -30.47 -9.58 17.44
CA THR A 434 -29.62 -10.30 16.48
C THR A 434 -30.31 -10.50 15.14
N TYR A 435 -31.61 -10.81 15.12
CA TYR A 435 -32.37 -10.93 13.88
C TYR A 435 -32.26 -9.67 13.02
N TYR A 436 -32.58 -8.49 13.59
CA TYR A 436 -32.51 -7.23 12.84
C TYR A 436 -31.07 -6.82 12.52
N LEU A 437 -30.11 -7.16 13.37
CA LEU A 437 -28.70 -6.93 13.07
C LEU A 437 -28.27 -7.73 11.82
N LEU A 438 -28.59 -9.02 11.76
CA LEU A 438 -28.28 -9.87 10.60
C LEU A 438 -28.97 -9.36 9.33
N GLU A 439 -30.24 -9.00 9.41
CA GLU A 439 -30.99 -8.42 8.30
C GLU A 439 -30.38 -7.10 7.80
N GLY A 440 -29.95 -6.24 8.73
CA GLY A 440 -29.26 -4.99 8.43
C GLY A 440 -27.94 -5.26 7.71
N LEU A 441 -27.11 -6.15 8.27
CA LEU A 441 -25.80 -6.51 7.70
C LEU A 441 -25.90 -7.23 6.35
N ARG A 442 -27.03 -7.86 6.03
CA ARG A 442 -27.32 -8.41 4.69
C ARG A 442 -27.77 -7.35 3.67
N GLY A 443 -27.84 -6.09 4.07
CA GLY A 443 -28.02 -4.95 3.18
C GLY A 443 -29.26 -4.12 3.44
N LYS A 444 -30.14 -4.49 4.37
CA LYS A 444 -31.26 -3.61 4.75
C LYS A 444 -30.80 -2.33 5.47
N ALA A 445 -29.59 -2.34 6.01
CA ALA A 445 -28.96 -1.17 6.62
C ALA A 445 -28.10 -0.34 5.64
N ASP A 446 -27.86 -0.80 4.41
CA ASP A 446 -27.11 -0.06 3.38
C ASP A 446 -27.95 1.12 2.88
N THR A 447 -27.79 2.27 3.52
CA THR A 447 -28.66 3.44 3.30
C THR A 447 -28.20 4.29 2.12
N ASP A 448 -26.90 4.32 1.83
CA ASP A 448 -26.32 5.08 0.72
C ASP A 448 -26.11 4.24 -0.55
N ARG A 449 -26.37 2.93 -0.48
CA ARG A 449 -26.28 1.94 -1.58
C ARG A 449 -24.87 1.79 -2.12
N ASP A 450 -23.87 1.93 -1.26
CA ASP A 450 -22.46 1.72 -1.63
C ASP A 450 -22.03 0.23 -1.56
N SER A 451 -22.98 -0.67 -1.26
CA SER A 451 -22.78 -2.11 -1.08
C SER A 451 -21.93 -2.47 0.15
N MET A 452 -21.77 -1.54 1.09
CA MET A 452 -21.14 -1.75 2.38
C MET A 452 -22.14 -1.40 3.48
N VAL A 453 -22.05 -2.11 4.61
CA VAL A 453 -22.82 -1.74 5.81
C VAL A 453 -21.83 -1.34 6.89
N THR A 454 -21.86 -0.06 7.24
CA THR A 454 -21.05 0.47 8.33
C THR A 454 -21.62 0.16 9.71
N VAL A 455 -20.80 0.29 10.76
CA VAL A 455 -21.25 0.21 12.15
C VAL A 455 -22.36 1.24 12.44
N ASP A 456 -22.26 2.44 11.89
CA ASP A 456 -23.25 3.51 12.10
C ASP A 456 -24.58 3.18 11.42
N GLU A 457 -24.54 2.62 10.23
CA GLU A 457 -25.72 2.15 9.50
C GLU A 457 -26.38 0.96 10.17
N ALA A 458 -25.58 -0.05 10.54
CA ALA A 458 -26.07 -1.21 11.27
C ALA A 458 -26.75 -0.77 12.58
N TYR A 459 -26.11 0.14 13.34
CA TYR A 459 -26.69 0.68 14.56
C TYR A 459 -27.98 1.46 14.31
N ARG A 460 -28.01 2.34 13.31
CA ARG A 460 -29.22 3.09 12.95
C ARG A 460 -30.38 2.13 12.63
N TYR A 461 -30.12 1.12 11.82
CA TYR A 461 -31.11 0.13 11.44
C TYR A 461 -31.68 -0.63 12.64
N VAL A 462 -30.83 -1.14 13.53
CA VAL A 462 -31.32 -1.86 14.73
C VAL A 462 -32.00 -0.91 15.72
N SER A 463 -31.53 0.33 15.84
CA SER A 463 -32.15 1.36 16.68
C SER A 463 -33.56 1.72 16.21
N ASP A 464 -33.86 1.57 14.92
CA ASP A 464 -35.19 1.82 14.38
C ASP A 464 -36.10 0.58 14.49
N GLN A 465 -35.57 -0.59 14.15
CA GLN A 465 -36.38 -1.80 14.00
C GLN A 465 -36.66 -2.53 15.33
N VAL A 466 -35.68 -2.60 16.23
CA VAL A 466 -35.81 -3.38 17.48
C VAL A 466 -36.88 -2.80 18.40
N PRO A 467 -36.97 -1.47 18.64
CA PRO A 467 -38.06 -0.91 19.43
C PRO A 467 -39.44 -1.14 18.80
N GLN A 468 -39.55 -1.09 17.47
CA GLN A 468 -40.82 -1.35 16.79
C GLN A 468 -41.26 -2.81 16.95
N ALA A 469 -40.32 -3.75 16.81
CA ALA A 469 -40.60 -5.17 16.90
C ALA A 469 -40.88 -5.65 18.34
N THR A 470 -40.36 -4.95 19.34
CA THR A 470 -40.54 -5.28 20.76
C THR A 470 -41.65 -4.46 21.44
N GLY A 471 -42.34 -3.58 20.73
CA GLY A 471 -43.35 -2.72 21.34
C GLY A 471 -42.75 -1.69 22.32
N GLN A 472 -41.53 -1.21 22.02
CA GLN A 472 -40.74 -0.26 22.82
C GLN A 472 -40.19 -0.86 24.14
N GLU A 473 -40.08 -2.18 24.24
CA GLU A 473 -39.52 -2.84 25.42
C GLU A 473 -37.99 -3.00 25.36
N GLN A 474 -37.39 -2.82 24.17
CA GLN A 474 -35.97 -3.01 23.93
C GLN A 474 -35.40 -1.93 23.00
N HIS A 475 -34.38 -1.22 23.47
CA HIS A 475 -33.66 -0.17 22.75
C HIS A 475 -32.16 -0.48 22.73
N PRO A 476 -31.59 -0.76 21.54
CA PRO A 476 -30.15 -0.95 21.41
C PRO A 476 -29.38 0.32 21.80
N VAL A 477 -28.21 0.15 22.38
CA VAL A 477 -27.32 1.26 22.78
C VAL A 477 -25.97 1.12 22.10
N ARG A 478 -25.44 2.23 21.60
CA ARG A 478 -24.08 2.32 21.08
C ARG A 478 -23.24 3.28 21.92
N LYS A 479 -21.98 2.90 22.16
CA LYS A 479 -20.96 3.75 22.79
C LYS A 479 -19.63 3.63 22.06
N GLY A 480 -18.83 4.69 22.16
CA GLY A 480 -17.57 4.82 21.43
C GLY A 480 -17.62 5.79 20.27
N SER A 481 -16.45 6.20 19.83
CA SER A 481 -16.27 7.05 18.66
C SER A 481 -15.49 6.32 17.58
N VAL A 482 -15.86 6.60 16.34
CA VAL A 482 -15.18 6.09 15.15
C VAL A 482 -14.63 7.29 14.40
N GLU A 483 -13.33 7.27 14.11
CA GLU A 483 -12.76 8.15 13.09
C GLU A 483 -12.78 7.39 11.76
N GLY A 484 -13.56 7.87 10.79
CA GLY A 484 -13.78 7.21 9.50
C GLY A 484 -14.86 6.13 9.51
N ASN A 485 -14.87 5.27 8.48
CA ASN A 485 -15.90 4.24 8.30
C ASN A 485 -15.40 2.87 8.81
N LEU A 486 -16.11 2.29 9.79
CA LEU A 486 -15.97 0.87 10.16
C LEU A 486 -17.02 0.06 9.41
N VAL A 487 -16.59 -0.72 8.43
CA VAL A 487 -17.48 -1.60 7.64
C VAL A 487 -17.62 -2.93 8.35
N LEU A 488 -18.85 -3.32 8.70
CA LEU A 488 -19.15 -4.61 9.33
C LEU A 488 -19.47 -5.71 8.30
N SER A 489 -20.05 -5.35 7.16
CA SER A 489 -20.48 -6.30 6.13
C SER A 489 -20.38 -5.68 4.74
N ILE A 490 -20.24 -6.54 3.73
CA ILE A 490 -20.33 -6.20 2.31
C ILE A 490 -21.58 -6.88 1.74
N VAL A 491 -22.47 -6.07 1.16
CA VAL A 491 -23.69 -6.51 0.48
C VAL A 491 -23.31 -6.93 -0.94
N ARG A 492 -23.77 -8.10 -1.39
CA ARG A 492 -23.44 -8.65 -2.72
C ARG A 492 -24.67 -8.97 -3.53
#